data_AF-A0A836LB87-F1
#
_entry.id   AF-A0A836LB87-F1
#
_cell.length_a   1.000
_cell.length_b   1.000
_cell.length_c   1.000
_cell.angle_alpha   90.00
_cell.angle_beta   90.00
_cell.angle_gamma   90.00
#
_symmetry.space_group_name_H-M   'P 1'
#
loop_
_entity.id
_entity.type
_entity.pdbx_description
1 polymer ?
#
loop_
_entity_poly.entity_id
_entity_poly.type
_entity_poly.pdbx_seq_one_letter_code
_entity_poly.pdbx_strand_id
1 'polypeptide(L)'
;MDPDAPSVLTSEVYNAAEMIFTLLQNKEQLISFLDCTTLLRGMGMNPTLEDMDKLKGLMAQPILRLEQWRREEELKREKERRKEEARERKGKSGKSFASGKRSAAKKAPDSVAEVAPVDITPAEEIKNIDWNIFIRCTEMVFRDRVREERTVLEALKVFAGDSSATMPRDKLIEIVTTNGDNVLTPAEVKMLMTMLPESCSVKDWAKRIEGTYVAPTQEEIDAAAMREIEARRQREALEKQKEPDADLLEGL
;
A
#
# COMPACT_ATOMS: atom_id res chain seq x y z
N MET A 1 12.77 3.51 -26.24
CA MET A 1 11.74 3.16 -25.25
C MET A 1 11.63 4.35 -24.34
N ASP A 2 10.43 4.93 -24.24
CA ASP A 2 10.15 6.03 -23.32
C ASP A 2 10.35 5.52 -21.88
N PRO A 3 11.29 6.09 -21.09
CA PRO A 3 11.55 5.65 -19.72
C PRO A 3 10.33 5.77 -18.80
N ASP A 4 9.36 6.61 -19.19
CA ASP A 4 8.17 6.92 -18.39
C ASP A 4 6.92 6.18 -18.88
N ALA A 5 7.02 5.40 -19.96
CA ALA A 5 5.91 4.58 -20.45
C ALA A 5 5.64 3.39 -19.50
N PRO A 6 4.40 3.10 -19.10
CA PRO A 6 4.10 2.02 -18.17
C PRO A 6 4.55 0.64 -18.67
N SER A 7 4.96 -0.21 -17.74
CA SER A 7 5.24 -1.63 -18.00
C SER A 7 3.94 -2.44 -18.05
N VAL A 8 4.01 -3.63 -18.63
CA VAL A 8 2.86 -4.55 -18.68
C VAL A 8 2.75 -5.32 -17.37
N LEU A 9 1.56 -5.35 -16.77
CA LEU A 9 1.28 -6.18 -15.61
C LEU A 9 1.31 -7.67 -15.99
N THR A 10 2.14 -8.43 -15.29
CA THR A 10 2.14 -9.89 -15.41
C THR A 10 1.03 -10.49 -14.55
N SER A 11 0.60 -11.71 -14.88
CA SER A 11 -0.42 -12.42 -14.10
C SER A 11 0.01 -12.65 -12.64
N GLU A 12 1.31 -12.83 -12.39
CA GLU A 12 1.85 -12.98 -11.04
C GLU A 12 1.64 -11.71 -10.20
N VAL A 13 2.02 -10.55 -10.75
CA VAL A 13 1.84 -9.25 -10.09
C VAL A 13 0.36 -8.94 -9.88
N TYR A 14 -0.49 -9.25 -10.86
CA TYR A 14 -1.94 -9.11 -10.75
C TYR A 14 -2.50 -9.95 -9.60
N ASN A 15 -2.14 -11.24 -9.52
CA ASN A 15 -2.61 -12.15 -8.48
C ASN A 15 -2.12 -11.72 -7.09
N ALA A 16 -0.87 -11.27 -6.98
CA ALA A 16 -0.33 -10.73 -5.74
C ALA A 16 -1.11 -9.50 -5.27
N ALA A 17 -1.39 -8.57 -6.19
CA ALA A 17 -2.21 -7.40 -5.91
C ALA A 17 -3.64 -7.77 -5.47
N GLU A 18 -4.27 -8.74 -6.11
CA GLU A 18 -5.64 -9.17 -5.79
C GLU A 18 -5.72 -9.79 -4.39
N MET A 19 -4.73 -10.60 -4.01
CA MET A 19 -4.64 -11.17 -2.65
C MET A 19 -4.52 -10.07 -1.60
N ILE A 20 -3.64 -9.08 -1.82
CA ILE A 20 -3.44 -7.97 -0.89
C ILE A 20 -4.69 -7.08 -0.83
N PHE A 21 -5.33 -6.84 -1.97
CA PHE A 21 -6.57 -6.05 -2.04
C PHE A 21 -7.67 -6.72 -1.22
N THR A 22 -7.81 -8.04 -1.35
CA THR A 22 -8.78 -8.83 -0.60
C THR A 22 -8.54 -8.78 0.92
N LEU A 23 -7.28 -8.62 1.34
CA LEU A 23 -6.92 -8.48 2.75
C LEU A 23 -7.26 -7.08 3.31
N LEU A 24 -7.12 -6.04 2.48
CA LEU A 24 -7.31 -4.64 2.88
C LEU A 24 -8.75 -4.15 2.71
N GLN A 25 -9.55 -4.81 1.86
CA GLN A 25 -10.89 -4.34 1.56
C GLN A 25 -11.82 -4.37 2.78
N ASN A 26 -12.68 -3.37 2.85
CA ASN A 26 -13.75 -3.30 3.85
C ASN A 26 -14.91 -4.27 3.50
N LYS A 27 -15.97 -4.25 4.31
CA LYS A 27 -17.17 -5.09 4.09
C LYS A 27 -17.88 -4.84 2.76
N GLU A 28 -17.62 -3.70 2.11
CA GLU A 28 -18.18 -3.32 0.81
C GLU A 28 -17.24 -3.67 -0.36
N GLN A 29 -16.13 -4.38 -0.10
CA GLN A 29 -15.09 -4.73 -1.08
C GLN A 29 -14.35 -3.50 -1.64
N LEU A 30 -14.09 -2.51 -0.79
CA LEU A 30 -13.43 -1.27 -1.15
C LEU A 30 -12.25 -0.97 -0.25
N ILE A 31 -11.27 -0.27 -0.80
CA ILE A 31 -10.08 0.21 -0.08
C ILE A 31 -10.05 1.74 -0.02
N SER A 32 -9.21 2.27 0.87
CA SER A 32 -8.86 3.68 0.92
C SER A 32 -7.67 3.99 0.01
N PHE A 33 -7.45 5.28 -0.29
CA PHE A 33 -6.26 5.68 -1.05
C PHE A 33 -4.94 5.42 -0.31
N LEU A 34 -4.96 5.41 1.03
CA LEU A 34 -3.78 5.07 1.84
C LEU A 34 -3.35 3.61 1.61
N ASP A 35 -4.32 2.71 1.39
CA ASP A 35 -4.07 1.30 1.10
C ASP A 35 -3.38 1.10 -0.26
N CYS A 36 -3.51 2.06 -1.19
CA CYS A 36 -2.88 1.98 -2.50
C CYS A 36 -1.35 1.95 -2.41
N THR A 37 -0.74 2.66 -1.45
CA THR A 37 0.73 2.60 -1.26
C THR A 37 1.16 1.18 -0.88
N THR A 38 0.43 0.53 0.02
CA THR A 38 0.69 -0.86 0.42
C THR A 38 0.52 -1.83 -0.75
N LEU A 39 -0.51 -1.62 -1.58
CA LEU A 39 -0.75 -2.44 -2.76
C LEU A 39 0.36 -2.30 -3.81
N LEU A 40 0.75 -1.07 -4.13
CA LEU A 40 1.83 -0.82 -5.09
C LEU A 40 3.16 -1.45 -4.61
N ARG A 41 3.46 -1.36 -3.31
CA ARG A 41 4.61 -2.07 -2.72
C ARG A 41 4.47 -3.59 -2.83
N GLY A 42 3.28 -4.12 -2.60
CA GLY A 42 2.96 -5.53 -2.83
C GLY A 42 3.08 -5.99 -4.28
N MET A 43 2.95 -5.07 -5.23
CA MET A 43 3.18 -5.28 -6.66
C MET A 43 4.65 -5.17 -7.07
N GLY A 44 5.56 -4.91 -6.11
CA GLY A 44 6.99 -4.77 -6.35
C GLY A 44 7.43 -3.34 -6.70
N MET A 45 6.54 -2.35 -6.60
CA MET A 45 6.88 -0.95 -6.88
C MET A 45 7.33 -0.20 -5.63
N ASN A 46 8.19 0.81 -5.81
CA ASN A 46 8.52 1.80 -4.78
C ASN A 46 7.85 3.13 -5.14
N PRO A 47 6.54 3.31 -4.84
CA PRO A 47 5.83 4.53 -5.23
C PRO A 47 6.40 5.75 -4.52
N THR A 48 6.70 6.79 -5.29
CA THR A 48 7.04 8.12 -4.80
C THR A 48 5.78 8.94 -4.52
N LEU A 49 5.92 10.09 -3.86
CA LEU A 49 4.80 11.04 -3.70
C LEU A 49 4.19 11.46 -5.05
N GLU A 50 5.03 11.67 -6.07
CA GLU A 50 4.57 12.02 -7.43
C GLU A 50 3.77 10.88 -8.07
N ASP A 51 4.19 9.63 -7.87
CA ASP A 51 3.43 8.46 -8.34
C ASP A 51 2.05 8.39 -7.69
N MET A 52 2.00 8.66 -6.38
CA MET A 52 0.73 8.70 -5.65
C MET A 52 -0.15 9.86 -6.15
N ASP A 53 0.40 11.06 -6.35
CA ASP A 53 -0.38 12.19 -6.89
C ASP A 53 -0.92 11.91 -8.30
N LYS A 54 -0.11 11.26 -9.16
CA LYS A 54 -0.54 10.82 -10.48
C LYS A 54 -1.66 9.78 -10.39
N LEU A 55 -1.53 8.79 -9.52
CA LEU A 55 -2.55 7.77 -9.29
C LEU A 55 -3.86 8.40 -8.78
N LYS A 56 -3.75 9.37 -7.86
CA LYS A 56 -4.88 10.15 -7.33
C LYS A 56 -5.63 10.85 -8.46
N GLY A 57 -4.89 11.49 -9.38
CA GLY A 57 -5.47 12.15 -10.56
C GLY A 57 -6.19 11.18 -11.50
N LEU A 58 -5.60 10.00 -11.76
CA LEU A 58 -6.19 8.97 -12.60
C LEU A 58 -7.48 8.38 -12.01
N MET A 59 -7.51 8.22 -10.69
CA MET A 59 -8.64 7.62 -9.95
C MET A 59 -9.81 8.58 -9.74
N ALA A 60 -9.58 9.89 -9.71
CA ALA A 60 -10.59 10.88 -9.35
C ALA A 60 -11.88 10.76 -10.19
N GLN A 61 -11.75 10.66 -11.52
CA GLN A 61 -12.90 10.57 -12.42
C GLN A 61 -13.65 9.22 -12.35
N PRO A 62 -12.96 8.06 -12.42
CA PRO A 62 -13.61 6.75 -12.24
C PRO A 62 -14.39 6.64 -10.93
N ILE A 63 -13.84 7.13 -9.82
CA ILE A 63 -14.48 7.06 -8.49
C ILE A 63 -15.73 7.92 -8.45
N LEU A 64 -15.63 9.15 -8.93
CA LEU A 64 -16.78 10.06 -9.01
C LEU A 64 -17.93 9.46 -9.83
N ARG A 65 -17.62 8.81 -10.96
CA ARG A 65 -18.62 8.08 -11.77
C ARG A 65 -19.25 6.92 -11.01
N LEU A 66 -18.45 6.13 -10.30
CA LEU A 66 -18.94 5.00 -9.53
C LEU A 66 -19.87 5.45 -8.40
N GLU A 67 -19.50 6.52 -7.69
CA GLU A 67 -20.35 7.09 -6.65
C GLU A 67 -21.67 7.62 -7.20
N GLN A 68 -21.64 8.32 -8.35
CA GLN A 68 -22.87 8.77 -9.02
C GLN A 68 -23.77 7.58 -9.36
N TRP A 69 -23.21 6.53 -9.95
CA TRP A 69 -23.95 5.32 -10.29
C TRP A 69 -24.56 4.63 -9.07
N ARG A 70 -23.81 4.53 -7.95
CA ARG A 70 -24.33 3.97 -6.69
C ARG A 70 -25.50 4.78 -6.13
N ARG A 71 -25.41 6.11 -6.14
CA ARG A 71 -26.49 7.00 -5.71
C ARG A 71 -27.73 6.83 -6.58
N GLU A 72 -27.56 6.70 -7.90
CA GLU A 72 -28.67 6.46 -8.83
C GLU A 72 -29.35 5.11 -8.59
N GLU A 73 -28.57 4.05 -8.35
CA GLU A 73 -29.09 2.71 -8.03
C GLU A 73 -29.82 2.68 -6.67
N GLU A 74 -29.32 3.40 -5.66
CA GLU A 74 -30.00 3.53 -4.38
C GLU A 74 -31.33 4.28 -4.52
N LEU A 75 -31.35 5.38 -5.28
CA LEU A 75 -32.58 6.11 -5.60
C LEU A 75 -33.58 5.24 -6.37
N LYS A 76 -33.10 4.35 -7.23
CA LYS A 76 -33.95 3.40 -7.98
C LYS A 76 -34.54 2.33 -7.06
N ARG A 77 -33.73 1.73 -6.19
CA ARG A 77 -34.19 0.77 -5.16
C ARG A 77 -35.19 1.40 -4.20
N GLU A 78 -34.96 2.64 -3.77
CA GLU A 78 -35.89 3.39 -2.93
C GLU A 78 -37.23 3.64 -3.65
N LYS A 79 -37.20 4.02 -4.93
CA LYS A 79 -38.41 4.19 -5.75
C LYS A 79 -39.16 2.86 -5.95
N GLU A 80 -38.45 1.75 -6.10
CA GLU A 80 -39.06 0.42 -6.21
C GLU A 80 -39.70 -0.03 -4.89
N ARG A 81 -39.01 0.15 -3.76
CA ARG A 81 -39.57 -0.14 -2.43
C ARG A 81 -40.82 0.70 -2.15
N ARG A 82 -40.81 1.99 -2.47
CA ARG A 82 -42.00 2.86 -2.34
C ARG A 82 -43.15 2.41 -3.25
N LYS A 83 -42.86 1.91 -4.46
CA LYS A 83 -43.89 1.35 -5.36
C LYS A 83 -44.47 0.05 -4.82
N GLU A 84 -43.66 -0.78 -4.18
CA GLU A 84 -44.10 -2.02 -3.54
C GLU A 84 -44.95 -1.73 -2.28
N GLU A 85 -44.48 -0.86 -1.38
CA GLU A 85 -45.26 -0.42 -0.22
C GLU A 85 -46.59 0.24 -0.62
N ALA A 86 -46.60 1.03 -1.71
CA ALA A 86 -47.82 1.62 -2.25
C ALA A 86 -48.78 0.58 -2.89
N ARG A 87 -48.24 -0.51 -3.46
CA ARG A 87 -49.04 -1.63 -3.98
C ARG A 87 -49.61 -2.49 -2.86
N GLU A 88 -48.84 -2.77 -1.81
CA GLU A 88 -49.32 -3.49 -0.63
C GLU A 88 -50.40 -2.72 0.13
N ARG A 89 -50.27 -1.39 0.25
CA ARG A 89 -51.32 -0.53 0.82
C ARG A 89 -52.61 -0.54 -0.01
N LYS A 90 -52.53 -0.65 -1.34
CA LYS A 90 -53.71 -0.78 -2.22
C LYS A 90 -54.32 -2.19 -2.23
N GLY A 91 -53.54 -3.22 -1.91
CA GLY A 91 -54.00 -4.61 -1.83
C GLY A 91 -54.74 -4.98 -0.54
N LYS A 92 -54.51 -4.24 0.56
CA LYS A 92 -55.21 -4.47 1.85
C LYS A 92 -56.55 -3.73 2.01
N SER A 93 -56.93 -2.84 1.10
CA SER A 93 -58.25 -2.17 1.10
C SER A 93 -59.33 -2.97 0.36
N GLY A 94 -59.36 -4.29 0.57
CA GLY A 94 -60.33 -5.22 -0.01
C GLY A 94 -61.31 -5.76 1.03
N LYS A 95 -62.15 -4.90 1.61
CA LYS A 95 -63.49 -5.27 2.14
C LYS A 95 -64.31 -4.03 2.53
N SER A 96 -65.43 -3.85 1.80
CA SER A 96 -66.58 -2.96 2.09
C SER A 96 -66.31 -1.45 1.96
N PHE A 97 -67.16 -0.59 1.37
CA PHE A 97 -68.61 -0.51 1.31
C PHE A 97 -69.07 0.18 0.01
N ALA A 98 -70.30 -0.12 -0.38
CA ALA A 98 -70.99 0.47 -1.51
C ALA A 98 -71.40 1.96 -1.29
N SER A 99 -71.43 2.68 -2.42
CA SER A 99 -72.20 3.88 -2.77
C SER A 99 -72.00 5.19 -1.98
N GLY A 100 -71.68 6.28 -2.71
CA GLY A 100 -71.96 7.64 -2.26
C GLY A 100 -71.13 8.77 -2.87
N LYS A 101 -71.67 9.39 -3.94
CA LYS A 101 -71.57 10.82 -4.35
C LYS A 101 -70.27 11.64 -4.14
N ARG A 102 -69.75 12.13 -5.28
CA ARG A 102 -69.07 13.43 -5.57
C ARG A 102 -68.63 14.30 -4.37
N SER A 103 -67.34 14.62 -4.31
CA SER A 103 -66.88 16.02 -4.15
C SER A 103 -65.39 16.16 -4.49
N ALA A 104 -65.06 17.24 -5.20
CA ALA A 104 -63.71 17.63 -5.53
C ALA A 104 -62.96 18.10 -4.28
N ALA A 105 -61.76 17.54 -4.04
CA ALA A 105 -60.82 18.09 -3.08
C ALA A 105 -59.39 17.81 -3.53
N LYS A 106 -58.73 18.90 -3.95
CA LYS A 106 -57.29 19.17 -3.97
C LYS A 106 -56.35 17.98 -4.23
N LYS A 107 -55.86 17.91 -5.47
CA LYS A 107 -54.49 17.47 -5.77
C LYS A 107 -53.54 18.23 -4.83
N ALA A 108 -52.96 17.56 -3.85
CA ALA A 108 -51.72 18.00 -3.24
C ALA A 108 -50.65 17.92 -4.34
N PRO A 109 -49.80 18.95 -4.52
CA PRO A 109 -48.62 18.77 -5.36
C PRO A 109 -47.71 17.80 -4.62
N ASP A 110 -47.52 16.61 -5.19
CA ASP A 110 -46.33 15.82 -4.91
C ASP A 110 -45.15 16.72 -5.25
N SER A 111 -44.54 17.29 -4.22
CA SER A 111 -43.26 17.97 -4.32
C SER A 111 -42.26 16.92 -4.77
N VAL A 112 -42.08 16.83 -6.08
CA VAL A 112 -40.84 16.34 -6.68
C VAL A 112 -39.78 17.26 -6.11
N ALA A 113 -39.17 16.86 -5.00
CA ALA A 113 -37.93 17.43 -4.57
C ALA A 113 -36.92 17.09 -5.68
N GLU A 114 -36.78 18.02 -6.62
CA GLU A 114 -35.59 18.11 -7.45
C GLU A 114 -34.43 18.13 -6.48
N VAL A 115 -33.72 17.00 -6.42
CA VAL A 115 -32.42 16.92 -5.76
C VAL A 115 -31.55 17.87 -6.56
N ALA A 116 -31.36 19.07 -6.03
CA ALA A 116 -30.40 20.03 -6.56
C ALA A 116 -29.05 19.33 -6.73
N PRO A 117 -28.30 19.62 -7.81
CA PRO A 117 -26.94 19.11 -7.95
C PRO A 117 -26.13 19.69 -6.78
N VAL A 118 -25.85 18.84 -5.78
CA VAL A 118 -24.99 19.23 -4.68
C VAL A 118 -23.59 19.35 -5.25
N ASP A 119 -23.03 20.55 -5.18
CA ASP A 119 -21.65 20.84 -5.51
C ASP A 119 -20.73 19.80 -4.86
N ILE A 120 -20.00 19.09 -5.71
CA ILE A 120 -19.04 18.07 -5.30
C ILE A 120 -17.83 18.81 -4.75
N THR A 121 -17.86 19.13 -3.46
CA THR A 121 -16.63 19.44 -2.73
C THR A 121 -15.80 18.16 -2.67
N PRO A 122 -14.59 18.12 -3.24
CA PRO A 122 -13.71 16.96 -3.10
C PRO A 122 -13.18 16.98 -1.68
N ALA A 123 -13.87 16.32 -0.76
CA ALA A 123 -13.44 16.21 0.63
C ALA A 123 -12.29 15.19 0.71
N GLU A 124 -11.08 15.68 0.39
CA GLU A 124 -9.73 15.34 0.88
C GLU A 124 -9.27 13.90 1.13
N GLU A 125 -10.10 12.87 1.02
CA GLU A 125 -9.70 11.47 1.06
C GLU A 125 -10.45 10.72 -0.03
N ILE A 126 -9.74 10.39 -1.10
CA ILE A 126 -10.23 9.40 -2.06
C ILE A 126 -10.47 8.10 -1.26
N LYS A 127 -11.75 7.77 -1.09
CA LYS A 127 -12.23 6.57 -0.42
C LYS A 127 -13.03 5.75 -1.43
N ASN A 128 -13.34 4.52 -1.09
CA ASN A 128 -14.24 3.65 -1.86
C ASN A 128 -13.68 3.20 -3.21
N ILE A 129 -12.38 2.92 -3.27
CA ILE A 129 -11.72 2.43 -4.48
C ILE A 129 -12.05 0.94 -4.64
N ASP A 130 -12.69 0.57 -5.74
CA ASP A 130 -12.89 -0.83 -6.10
C ASP A 130 -11.70 -1.41 -6.87
N TRP A 131 -11.64 -2.74 -6.93
CA TRP A 131 -10.57 -3.47 -7.59
C TRP A 131 -10.35 -3.03 -9.05
N ASN A 132 -11.43 -2.83 -9.83
CA ASN A 132 -11.30 -2.50 -11.25
C ASN A 132 -10.78 -1.08 -11.45
N ILE A 133 -11.19 -0.13 -10.60
CA ILE A 133 -10.61 1.21 -10.61
C ILE A 133 -9.13 1.13 -10.23
N PHE A 134 -8.80 0.40 -9.16
CA PHE A 134 -7.42 0.26 -8.70
C PHE A 134 -6.53 -0.29 -9.81
N ILE A 135 -6.84 -1.48 -10.32
CA ILE A 135 -5.95 -2.16 -11.27
C ILE A 135 -5.80 -1.39 -12.57
N ARG A 136 -6.89 -0.82 -13.10
CA ARG A 136 -6.87 -0.05 -14.36
C ARG A 136 -6.07 1.24 -14.23
N CYS A 137 -6.16 1.92 -13.09
CA CYS A 137 -5.36 3.14 -12.86
C CYS A 137 -3.90 2.79 -12.62
N THR A 138 -3.63 1.70 -11.89
CA THR A 138 -2.27 1.21 -11.62
C THR A 138 -1.57 0.75 -12.90
N GLU A 139 -2.26 0.12 -13.84
CA GLU A 139 -1.71 -0.22 -15.17
C GLU A 139 -1.09 0.99 -15.89
N MET A 140 -1.61 2.20 -15.66
CA MET A 140 -1.13 3.43 -16.28
C MET A 140 0.10 4.04 -15.60
N VAL A 141 0.53 3.50 -14.46
CA VAL A 141 1.70 3.96 -13.71
C VAL A 141 2.68 2.84 -13.37
N PHE A 142 2.30 1.58 -13.65
CA PHE A 142 3.07 0.41 -13.27
C PHE A 142 4.46 0.42 -13.90
N ARG A 143 5.45 0.05 -13.08
CA ARG A 143 6.83 -0.16 -13.50
C ARG A 143 7.24 -1.56 -13.09
N ASP A 144 7.84 -2.28 -14.03
CA ASP A 144 8.37 -3.60 -13.75
C ASP A 144 9.63 -3.53 -12.88
N ARG A 145 9.99 -4.71 -12.38
CA ARG A 145 11.21 -5.00 -11.64
C ARG A 145 12.46 -4.31 -12.18
N VAL A 146 12.69 -4.40 -13.49
CA VAL A 146 13.93 -3.91 -14.09
C VAL A 146 14.01 -2.39 -14.01
N ARG A 147 12.86 -1.71 -14.14
CA ARG A 147 12.78 -0.25 -13.99
C ARG A 147 12.89 0.19 -12.54
N GLU A 148 12.24 -0.52 -11.62
CA GLU A 148 12.33 -0.25 -10.19
C GLU A 148 13.77 -0.43 -9.67
N GLU A 149 14.41 -1.56 -9.99
CA GLU A 149 15.82 -1.83 -9.63
C GLU A 149 16.74 -0.73 -10.17
N ARG A 150 16.55 -0.33 -11.44
CA ARG A 150 17.35 0.74 -12.05
C ARG A 150 17.18 2.07 -11.31
N THR A 151 15.95 2.42 -10.93
CA THR A 151 15.64 3.66 -10.23
C THR A 151 16.30 3.69 -8.85
N VAL A 152 16.18 2.58 -8.09
CA VAL A 152 16.84 2.43 -6.79
C VAL A 152 18.36 2.49 -6.93
N LEU A 153 18.93 1.82 -7.95
CA LEU A 153 20.36 1.84 -8.20
C LEU A 153 20.88 3.26 -8.47
N GLU A 154 20.19 4.04 -9.31
CA GLU A 154 20.57 5.44 -9.56
C GLU A 154 20.46 6.29 -8.30
N ALA A 155 19.44 6.09 -7.47
CA ALA A 155 19.31 6.79 -6.19
C ALA A 155 20.47 6.44 -5.23
N LEU A 156 20.83 5.16 -5.09
CA LEU A 156 21.91 4.74 -4.20
C LEU A 156 23.30 5.20 -4.69
N LYS A 157 23.50 5.32 -6.01
CA LYS A 157 24.75 5.86 -6.58
C LYS A 157 25.02 7.30 -6.12
N VAL A 158 24.00 8.10 -5.84
CA VAL A 158 24.20 9.47 -5.29
C VAL A 158 24.98 9.43 -3.96
N PHE A 159 24.77 8.38 -3.16
CA PHE A 159 25.42 8.23 -1.86
C PHE A 159 26.72 7.42 -1.89
N ALA A 160 26.89 6.55 -2.89
CA ALA A 160 28.03 5.63 -2.99
C ALA A 160 29.02 5.95 -4.12
N GLY A 161 28.66 6.82 -5.05
CA GLY A 161 29.44 7.19 -6.22
C GLY A 161 29.35 6.17 -7.36
N ASP A 162 29.60 4.89 -7.08
CA ASP A 162 29.59 3.82 -8.10
C ASP A 162 28.69 2.63 -7.70
N SER A 163 28.16 1.97 -8.71
CA SER A 163 27.37 0.73 -8.63
C SER A 163 28.14 -0.47 -8.08
N SER A 164 29.46 -0.52 -8.28
CA SER A 164 30.32 -1.59 -7.77
C SER A 164 30.81 -1.35 -6.34
N ALA A 165 30.57 -0.15 -5.80
CA ALA A 165 31.01 0.20 -4.47
C ALA A 165 30.30 -0.68 -3.42
N THR A 166 31.05 -1.10 -2.41
CA THR A 166 30.48 -1.79 -1.26
C THR A 166 29.85 -0.76 -0.32
N MET A 167 28.59 -0.97 0.04
CA MET A 167 27.88 -0.13 1.02
C MET A 167 27.54 -0.97 2.26
N PRO A 168 27.90 -0.52 3.47
CA PRO A 168 27.47 -1.19 4.71
C PRO A 168 25.98 -0.96 4.95
N ARG A 169 25.30 -1.92 5.60
CA ARG A 169 23.87 -1.81 5.92
C ARG A 169 23.54 -0.58 6.78
N ASP A 170 24.45 -0.20 7.67
CA ASP A 170 24.24 0.94 8.57
C ASP A 170 24.08 2.24 7.77
N LYS A 171 24.86 2.39 6.69
CA LYS A 171 24.74 3.52 5.77
C LYS A 171 23.43 3.48 4.98
N LEU A 172 22.98 2.30 4.55
CA LEU A 172 21.66 2.16 3.91
C LEU A 172 20.53 2.56 4.87
N ILE A 173 20.58 2.10 6.11
CA ILE A 173 19.58 2.41 7.14
C ILE A 173 19.60 3.91 7.48
N GLU A 174 20.78 4.52 7.57
CA GLU A 174 20.95 5.96 7.75
C GLU A 174 20.30 6.75 6.60
N ILE A 175 20.56 6.33 5.34
CA ILE A 175 19.97 6.97 4.15
C ILE A 175 18.45 6.89 4.20
N VAL A 176 17.89 5.72 4.47
CA VAL A 176 16.43 5.50 4.52
C VAL A 176 15.80 6.29 5.67
N THR A 177 16.47 6.35 6.82
CA THR A 177 15.94 7.07 7.99
C THR A 177 16.01 8.59 7.82
N THR A 178 17.02 9.09 7.09
CA THR A 178 17.25 10.53 6.90
C THR A 178 16.48 11.10 5.70
N ASN A 179 16.37 10.32 4.61
CA ASN A 179 15.83 10.79 3.32
C ASN A 179 14.57 10.04 2.87
N GLY A 180 14.16 8.99 3.58
CA GLY A 180 12.94 8.25 3.25
C GLY A 180 11.68 8.95 3.76
N ASP A 181 10.56 8.64 3.11
CA ASP A 181 9.25 9.19 3.46
C ASP A 181 8.71 8.69 4.81
N ASN A 182 9.25 7.56 5.30
CA ASN A 182 8.82 6.91 6.54
C ASN A 182 9.92 6.93 7.60
N VAL A 183 9.58 7.37 8.81
CA VAL A 183 10.43 7.24 9.98
C VAL A 183 10.37 5.79 10.48
N LEU A 184 11.50 5.08 10.39
CA LEU A 184 11.60 3.73 10.91
C LEU A 184 11.58 3.74 12.44
N THR A 185 10.74 2.90 13.03
CA THR A 185 10.73 2.65 14.47
C THR A 185 11.99 1.89 14.89
N PRO A 186 12.43 1.99 16.16
CA PRO A 186 13.58 1.22 16.65
C PRO A 186 13.44 -0.29 16.46
N ALA A 187 12.20 -0.81 16.51
CA ALA A 187 11.91 -2.21 16.26
C ALA A 187 12.13 -2.60 14.79
N GLU A 188 11.69 -1.76 13.84
CA GLU A 188 11.91 -1.96 12.41
C GLU A 188 13.39 -1.85 12.06
N VAL A 189 14.12 -0.89 12.64
CA VAL A 189 15.58 -0.78 12.46
C VAL A 189 16.27 -2.07 12.94
N LYS A 190 15.91 -2.56 14.13
CA LYS A 190 16.48 -3.81 14.66
C LYS A 190 16.17 -5.01 13.75
N MET A 191 14.96 -5.06 13.19
CA MET A 191 14.56 -6.11 12.26
C MET A 191 15.37 -6.05 10.95
N LEU A 192 15.57 -4.85 10.39
CA LEU A 192 16.42 -4.64 9.22
C LEU A 192 17.87 -5.06 9.49
N MET A 193 18.42 -4.71 10.65
CA MET A 193 19.76 -5.15 11.05
C MET A 193 19.89 -6.68 11.09
N THR A 194 18.84 -7.41 11.47
CA THR A 194 18.86 -8.88 11.47
C THR A 194 18.63 -9.52 10.11
N MET A 195 17.89 -8.87 9.20
CA MET A 195 17.55 -9.44 7.89
C MET A 195 18.56 -9.10 6.79
N LEU A 196 19.20 -7.95 6.89
CA LEU A 196 20.09 -7.43 5.85
C LEU A 196 21.55 -7.87 6.08
N PRO A 197 22.29 -8.20 5.01
CA PRO A 197 23.71 -8.52 5.12
C PRO A 197 24.49 -7.31 5.67
N GLU A 198 25.61 -7.54 6.37
CA GLU A 198 26.40 -6.44 6.94
C GLU A 198 26.89 -5.43 5.89
N SER A 199 27.23 -5.92 4.70
CA SER A 199 27.62 -5.11 3.55
C SER A 199 27.42 -5.90 2.26
N CYS A 200 27.07 -5.21 1.18
CA CYS A 200 27.09 -5.74 -0.18
C CYS A 200 27.26 -4.61 -1.20
N SER A 201 27.34 -4.96 -2.49
CA SER A 201 27.47 -3.96 -3.55
C SER A 201 26.19 -3.12 -3.66
N VAL A 202 26.30 -1.87 -4.14
CA VAL A 202 25.13 -1.02 -4.39
C VAL A 202 24.12 -1.71 -5.31
N LYS A 203 24.62 -2.44 -6.32
CA LYS A 203 23.79 -3.22 -7.22
C LYS A 203 22.97 -4.30 -6.49
N ASP A 204 23.56 -4.97 -5.52
CA ASP A 204 22.87 -6.02 -4.75
C ASP A 204 21.89 -5.43 -3.74
N TRP A 205 22.18 -4.24 -3.19
CA TRP A 205 21.19 -3.49 -2.41
C TRP A 205 19.97 -3.12 -3.24
N ALA A 206 20.16 -2.60 -4.46
CA ALA A 206 19.05 -2.23 -5.34
C ALA A 206 18.10 -3.39 -5.63
N LYS A 207 18.64 -4.60 -5.81
CA LYS A 207 17.84 -5.83 -6.00
C LYS A 207 17.07 -6.28 -4.76
N ARG A 208 17.53 -5.94 -3.56
CA ARG A 208 16.95 -6.36 -2.28
C ARG A 208 15.88 -5.41 -1.76
N ILE A 209 15.97 -4.13 -2.12
CA ILE A 209 15.03 -3.08 -1.71
C ILE A 209 13.70 -3.20 -2.47
N GLU A 210 13.71 -3.86 -3.63
CA GLU A 210 12.49 -4.32 -4.29
C GLU A 210 11.72 -5.28 -3.35
N GLY A 211 10.41 -5.08 -3.18
CA GLY A 211 9.53 -5.75 -2.20
C GLY A 211 9.46 -7.29 -2.22
N THR A 212 10.33 -7.96 -2.95
CA THR A 212 10.63 -9.39 -2.83
C THR A 212 11.97 -9.57 -2.10
N TYR A 213 11.88 -10.02 -0.84
CA TYR A 213 13.04 -10.45 -0.06
C TYR A 213 13.92 -11.41 -0.87
N VAL A 214 15.15 -10.97 -1.19
CA VAL A 214 16.20 -11.84 -1.70
C VAL A 214 16.97 -12.36 -0.49
N ALA A 215 16.86 -13.66 -0.22
CA ALA A 215 17.59 -14.29 0.87
C ALA A 215 19.11 -14.06 0.73
N PRO A 216 19.85 -13.92 1.83
CA PRO A 216 21.31 -13.88 1.80
C PRO A 216 21.88 -15.06 1.01
N THR A 217 22.94 -14.81 0.24
CA THR A 217 23.62 -15.90 -0.48
C THR A 217 24.39 -16.76 0.51
N GLN A 218 24.66 -18.02 0.15
CA GLN A 218 25.46 -18.91 1.01
C GLN A 218 26.83 -18.30 1.34
N GLU A 219 27.44 -17.61 0.37
CA GLU A 219 28.71 -16.91 0.56
C GLU A 219 28.62 -15.77 1.59
N GLU A 220 27.52 -15.01 1.60
CA GLU A 220 27.28 -13.96 2.58
C GLU A 220 27.05 -14.54 3.99
N ILE A 221 26.36 -15.68 4.07
CA ILE A 221 26.15 -16.42 5.33
C ILE A 221 27.48 -16.93 5.88
N ASP A 222 28.31 -17.54 5.03
CA ASP A 222 29.61 -18.08 5.43
C ASP A 222 30.56 -16.95 5.84
N ALA A 223 30.54 -15.81 5.14
CA ALA A 223 31.32 -14.63 5.50
C ALA A 223 30.87 -13.99 6.82
N ALA A 224 29.58 -14.04 7.15
CA ALA A 224 29.07 -13.59 8.45
C ALA A 224 29.49 -14.54 9.58
N ALA A 225 29.38 -15.85 9.36
CA ALA A 225 29.79 -16.86 10.33
C ALA A 225 31.30 -16.78 10.66
N MET A 226 32.15 -16.58 9.65
CA MET A 226 33.59 -16.43 9.84
C MET A 226 33.95 -15.17 10.64
N ARG A 227 33.27 -14.04 10.37
CA ARG A 227 33.45 -12.81 11.15
C ARG A 227 33.02 -12.97 12.61
N GLU A 228 31.95 -13.72 12.89
CA GLU A 228 31.52 -14.00 14.26
C GLU A 228 32.55 -14.87 15.01
N ILE A 229 33.13 -15.87 14.35
CA ILE A 229 34.21 -16.69 14.90
C ILE A 229 35.45 -15.83 15.20
N GLU A 230 35.83 -14.93 14.30
CA GLU A 230 36.97 -14.03 14.49
C GLU A 230 36.73 -13.01 15.61
N ALA A 231 35.54 -12.41 15.67
CA ALA A 231 35.15 -11.49 16.73
C ALA A 231 35.16 -12.18 18.11
N ARG A 232 34.70 -13.44 18.18
CA ARG A 232 34.76 -14.25 19.40
C ARG A 232 36.21 -14.53 19.83
N ARG A 233 37.07 -14.91 18.88
CA ARG A 233 38.51 -15.13 19.15
C ARG A 233 39.21 -13.87 19.65
N GLN A 234 38.88 -12.70 19.07
CA GLN A 234 39.43 -11.42 19.53
C GLN A 234 38.96 -11.05 20.93
N ARG A 235 37.69 -11.30 21.28
CA ARG A 235 37.18 -11.11 22.64
C ARG A 235 37.86 -12.03 23.65
N GLU A 236 37.98 -13.32 23.33
CA GLU A 236 38.68 -14.30 24.18
C GLU A 236 40.17 -13.96 24.37
N ALA A 237 40.83 -13.39 23.35
CA ALA A 237 42.21 -12.92 23.45
C ALA A 237 42.35 -11.65 24.31
N LEU A 238 41.39 -10.72 24.23
CA LEU A 238 41.36 -9.51 25.05
C LEU A 238 41.03 -9.79 26.52
N GLU A 239 40.21 -10.81 26.81
CA GLU A 239 39.95 -11.27 28.17
C GLU A 239 41.17 -11.94 28.79
N LYS A 240 41.90 -12.78 28.03
CA LYS A 240 43.15 -13.40 28.50
C LYS A 240 44.30 -12.42 28.71
N GLN A 241 44.28 -11.24 28.07
CA GLN A 241 45.27 -10.18 28.33
C GLN A 241 44.91 -9.29 29.51
N LYS A 242 43.67 -9.34 30.01
CA LYS A 242 43.23 -8.60 31.20
C LYS A 242 43.41 -9.37 32.51
N GLU A 243 43.74 -10.67 32.46
CA GLU A 243 44.23 -11.44 33.60
C GLU A 243 45.77 -11.48 33.58
N PRO A 244 46.41 -10.50 34.24
CA PRO A 244 47.45 -10.87 35.19
C PRO A 244 47.34 -10.09 36.51
N ASP A 245 47.72 -10.77 37.60
CA ASP A 245 47.90 -10.30 38.99
C ASP A 245 46.66 -10.14 39.88
N ALA A 246 46.03 -11.27 40.20
CA ALA A 246 45.52 -11.51 41.55
C ALA A 246 45.95 -12.92 41.98
N ASP A 247 46.58 -13.02 43.15
CA ASP A 247 47.04 -14.24 43.84
C ASP A 247 48.44 -14.80 43.51
N LEU A 248 49.46 -13.94 43.68
CA LEU A 248 50.73 -14.33 44.29
C LEU A 248 51.03 -13.35 45.42
N LEU A 249 50.49 -13.58 46.62
CA LEU A 249 51.02 -13.14 47.94
C LEU A 249 49.98 -13.37 49.07
N GLU A 250 49.80 -14.63 49.48
CA GLU A 250 49.43 -14.94 50.88
C GLU A 250 50.30 -16.10 51.35
N GLY A 251 51.39 -15.77 52.01
CA GLY A 251 52.39 -16.73 52.47
C GLY A 251 53.64 -16.05 53.01
N LEU A 252 53.48 -15.12 53.96
CA LEU A 252 54.50 -14.66 54.90
C LEU A 252 53.83 -14.15 56.18
#